data_AF-A0A9Q1J4V1-F1
#
_entry.id   AF-A0A9Q1J4V1-F1
#
_cell.length_a   1.000
_cell.length_b   1.000
_cell.length_c   1.000
_cell.angle_alpha   90.00
_cell.angle_beta   90.00
_cell.angle_gamma   90.00
#
_symmetry.space_group_name_H-M   'P 1'
#
loop_
_entity.id
_entity.type
_entity.pdbx_description
1 polymer ?
#
loop_
_entity_poly.entity_id
_entity_poly.type
_entity_poly.pdbx_seq_one_letter_code
_entity_poly.pdbx_strand_id
1 'polypeptide(L)'
;MNSFNTDEDTKKILQKYAHHRVKIHTFNQSRYPRINKESLLPVAKDLSMTGENADTWYPPGHGDIYASFDNSGLLDQLIAEGKEYIFVSNIDNLGATVDLHILDHLMSQPNGKRCEFIMEVTDKTRADVKGGTLTEYDGKLRLLEIAQVPKAHVDEFKSVTKFKIFNTNNLWISLPAIKRLQEQNAMDMEIIVNPKTLDGGLNVVQLETAVGAAIKSFDNALGINVPRSRFLPVKTSSDLLLVMSNLYSLEAGSLTMSKKREFPTTPHVKLGSSFTKVHDYLTRFESIPDMLELDHLTVSGDVTFGKQVSLKGTVIIIANHGDRIDIPAGALLENKIVSGNLRILDH
;
A
#
# COMPACT_ATOMS: atom_id res chain seq x y z
N MET A 1 -9.00 8.88 6.08
CA MET A 1 -9.19 8.04 7.27
C MET A 1 -7.88 8.01 8.04
N ASN A 2 -7.88 8.50 9.27
CA ASN A 2 -6.71 8.49 10.17
C ASN A 2 -6.81 7.30 11.15
N SER A 3 -5.77 7.12 11.96
CA SER A 3 -5.78 6.24 13.13
C SER A 3 -5.42 7.05 14.37
N PHE A 4 -5.63 6.50 15.58
CA PHE A 4 -5.15 7.14 16.81
C PHE A 4 -3.63 7.36 16.83
N ASN A 5 -2.85 6.63 16.02
CA ASN A 5 -1.41 6.84 15.88
C ASN A 5 -1.03 7.98 14.94
N THR A 6 -1.96 8.46 14.11
CA THR A 6 -1.65 9.40 13.01
C THR A 6 -2.54 10.64 13.00
N ASP A 7 -3.67 10.63 13.70
CA ASP A 7 -4.69 11.67 13.58
C ASP A 7 -4.20 13.04 14.03
N GLU A 8 -3.56 13.14 15.19
CA GLU A 8 -3.02 14.40 15.70
C GLU A 8 -1.93 14.97 14.80
N ASP A 9 -0.98 14.14 14.39
CA ASP A 9 0.15 14.58 13.57
C ASP A 9 -0.29 14.96 12.16
N THR A 10 -1.28 14.26 11.61
CA THR A 10 -1.91 14.62 10.33
C THR A 10 -2.60 15.99 10.47
N LYS A 11 -3.39 16.21 11.51
CA LYS A 11 -4.09 17.50 11.73
C LYS A 11 -3.12 18.67 11.89
N LYS A 12 -1.98 18.48 12.56
CA LYS A 12 -0.93 19.51 12.71
C LYS A 12 -0.39 19.96 11.34
N ILE A 13 -0.12 19.03 10.43
CA ILE A 13 0.47 19.37 9.12
C ILE A 13 -0.54 19.87 8.09
N LEU A 14 -1.84 19.59 8.27
CA LEU A 14 -2.89 19.99 7.32
C LEU A 14 -3.02 21.51 7.16
N GLN A 15 -2.58 22.30 8.14
CA GLN A 15 -2.54 23.76 8.07
C GLN A 15 -1.75 24.27 6.84
N LYS A 16 -0.76 23.50 6.36
CA LYS A 16 0.01 23.81 5.14
C LYS A 16 -0.88 23.93 3.89
N TYR A 17 -2.05 23.29 3.89
CA TYR A 17 -2.97 23.26 2.75
C TYR A 17 -4.14 24.24 2.87
N ALA A 18 -4.16 25.11 3.89
CA ALA A 18 -5.28 26.03 4.14
C ALA A 18 -5.60 26.99 2.97
N HIS A 19 -4.58 27.37 2.19
CA HIS A 19 -4.73 28.24 1.02
C HIS A 19 -4.81 27.48 -0.31
N HIS A 20 -4.83 26.14 -0.28
CA HIS A 20 -4.98 25.35 -1.49
C HIS A 20 -6.46 25.22 -1.87
N ARG A 21 -6.74 25.11 -3.16
CA ARG A 21 -8.11 24.97 -3.69
C ARG A 21 -8.62 23.54 -3.54
N VAL A 22 -8.64 23.02 -2.31
CA VAL A 22 -9.13 21.69 -1.97
C VAL A 22 -9.74 21.72 -0.57
N LYS A 23 -10.88 21.05 -0.38
CA LYS A 23 -11.46 20.84 0.95
C LYS A 23 -10.97 19.50 1.48
N ILE A 24 -10.25 19.52 2.59
CA ILE A 24 -9.70 18.31 3.20
C ILE A 24 -10.50 18.00 4.47
N HIS A 25 -11.10 16.82 4.50
CA HIS A 25 -11.80 16.29 5.68
C HIS A 25 -10.96 15.18 6.31
N THR A 26 -11.08 15.04 7.63
CA THR A 26 -10.45 13.95 8.37
C THR A 26 -11.48 13.30 9.28
N PHE A 27 -11.38 12.00 9.44
CA PHE A 27 -12.09 11.23 10.45
C PHE A 27 -11.15 10.12 10.93
N ASN A 28 -11.30 9.75 12.19
CA ASN A 28 -10.49 8.72 12.82
C ASN A 28 -11.24 7.38 12.75
N GLN A 29 -10.53 6.31 12.43
CA GLN A 29 -11.08 4.96 12.50
C GLN A 29 -11.23 4.52 13.97
N SER A 30 -11.97 3.43 14.18
CA SER A 30 -12.14 2.83 15.50
C SER A 30 -10.82 2.37 16.12
N ARG A 31 -10.85 2.16 17.43
CA ARG A 31 -9.72 1.67 18.22
C ARG A 31 -10.18 0.52 19.10
N TYR A 32 -9.66 -0.69 18.87
CA TYR A 32 -10.05 -1.89 19.60
C TYR A 32 -8.96 -2.36 20.58
N PRO A 33 -9.34 -2.98 21.71
CA PRO A 33 -8.38 -3.54 22.64
C PRO A 33 -7.82 -4.85 22.10
N ARG A 34 -6.50 -5.02 22.17
CA ARG A 34 -5.83 -6.29 21.84
C ARG A 34 -6.32 -7.37 22.80
N ILE A 35 -6.41 -8.60 22.31
CA ILE A 35 -6.89 -9.75 23.08
C ILE A 35 -5.69 -10.62 23.44
N ASN A 36 -5.56 -11.05 24.69
CA ASN A 36 -4.52 -12.00 25.07
C ASN A 36 -4.79 -13.35 24.40
N LYS A 37 -3.75 -13.97 23.83
CA LYS A 37 -3.89 -15.18 23.01
C LYS A 37 -4.38 -16.38 23.81
N GLU A 38 -3.95 -16.52 25.06
CA GLU A 38 -4.23 -17.66 25.91
C GLU A 38 -5.55 -17.50 26.69
N SER A 39 -5.79 -16.32 27.28
CA SER A 39 -7.00 -16.06 28.08
C SER A 39 -8.21 -15.66 27.25
N LEU A 40 -8.00 -15.19 26.02
CA LEU A 40 -9.04 -14.62 25.14
C LEU A 40 -9.76 -13.40 25.76
N LEU A 41 -9.13 -12.74 26.74
CA LEU A 41 -9.64 -11.51 27.36
C LEU A 41 -8.89 -10.28 26.85
N PRO A 42 -9.52 -9.08 26.88
CA PRO A 42 -8.84 -7.83 26.55
C PRO A 42 -7.59 -7.61 27.42
N VAL A 43 -6.51 -7.14 26.79
CA VAL A 43 -5.26 -6.78 27.50
C VAL A 43 -5.40 -5.40 28.16
N ALA A 44 -6.13 -4.48 27.52
CA ALA A 44 -6.36 -3.15 28.05
C ALA A 44 -7.19 -3.22 29.34
N LYS A 45 -6.68 -2.60 30.41
CA LYS A 45 -7.36 -2.56 31.72
C LYS A 45 -8.25 -1.32 31.90
N ASP A 46 -7.90 -0.25 31.20
CA ASP A 46 -8.61 1.03 31.23
C ASP A 46 -8.45 1.76 29.88
N LEU A 47 -9.05 2.94 29.77
CA LEU A 47 -9.07 3.75 28.55
C LEU A 47 -7.80 4.59 28.33
N SER A 48 -6.85 4.59 29.28
CA SER A 48 -5.58 5.30 29.16
C SER A 48 -4.81 4.80 27.95
N MET A 49 -4.10 5.74 27.30
CA MET A 49 -3.24 5.47 26.15
C MET A 49 -1.77 5.74 26.45
N THR A 50 -1.43 5.88 27.73
CA THR A 50 -0.08 6.17 28.20
C THR A 50 0.38 5.08 29.16
N GLY A 51 1.70 5.02 29.38
CA GLY A 51 2.30 4.02 30.28
C GLY A 51 2.06 2.60 29.80
N GLU A 52 1.63 1.72 30.71
CA GLU A 52 1.41 0.29 30.44
C GLU A 52 0.32 0.00 29.39
N ASN A 53 -0.58 0.95 29.10
CA ASN A 53 -1.65 0.79 28.11
C ASN A 53 -1.32 1.35 26.71
N ALA A 54 -0.12 1.91 26.50
CA ALA A 54 0.26 2.47 25.20
C ALA A 54 0.17 1.43 24.07
N ASP A 55 0.54 0.18 24.36
CA ASP A 55 0.56 -0.93 23.41
C ASP A 55 -0.60 -1.93 23.57
N THR A 56 -1.69 -1.55 24.23
CA THR A 56 -2.82 -2.47 24.42
C THR A 56 -3.93 -2.29 23.39
N TRP A 57 -3.81 -1.29 22.51
CA TRP A 57 -4.83 -0.95 21.50
C TRP A 57 -4.31 -1.12 20.07
N TYR A 58 -5.22 -1.30 19.12
CA TYR A 58 -4.91 -1.39 17.69
C TYR A 58 -6.04 -0.86 16.81
N PRO A 59 -5.73 -0.36 15.61
CA PRO A 59 -6.74 -0.07 14.60
C PRO A 59 -7.25 -1.40 14.00
N PRO A 60 -8.57 -1.61 13.84
CA PRO A 60 -9.16 -2.89 13.40
C PRO A 60 -9.03 -3.17 11.89
N GLY A 61 -7.96 -2.68 11.27
CA GLY A 61 -7.73 -2.78 9.83
C GLY A 61 -8.64 -1.86 9.01
N HIS A 62 -8.44 -1.90 7.69
CA HIS A 62 -9.08 -0.96 6.76
C HIS A 62 -10.59 -1.21 6.54
N GLY A 63 -11.15 -2.36 6.95
CA GLY A 63 -12.59 -2.62 6.81
C GLY A 63 -13.48 -1.76 7.72
N ASP A 64 -12.91 -1.19 8.79
CA ASP A 64 -13.62 -0.27 9.68
C ASP A 64 -13.98 1.08 9.02
N ILE A 65 -13.49 1.34 7.80
CA ILE A 65 -13.87 2.53 7.03
C ILE A 65 -15.38 2.73 6.98
N TYR A 66 -16.18 1.67 6.81
CA TYR A 66 -17.64 1.81 6.65
C TYR A 66 -18.31 2.34 7.92
N ALA A 67 -18.00 1.74 9.08
CA ALA A 67 -18.56 2.14 10.35
C ALA A 67 -18.03 3.51 10.81
N SER A 68 -16.72 3.73 10.72
CA SER A 68 -16.09 4.98 11.17
C SER A 68 -16.45 6.17 10.28
N PHE A 69 -16.63 5.96 8.97
CA PHE A 69 -17.05 7.02 8.06
C PHE A 69 -18.52 7.42 8.27
N ASP A 70 -19.40 6.45 8.50
CA ASP A 70 -20.79 6.69 8.87
C ASP A 70 -20.89 7.45 10.21
N ASN A 71 -20.27 6.92 11.26
CA ASN A 71 -20.25 7.53 12.60
C ASN A 71 -19.62 8.93 12.65
N SER A 72 -18.77 9.28 11.67
CA SER A 72 -18.18 10.62 11.57
C SER A 72 -19.18 11.70 11.12
N GLY A 73 -20.33 11.31 10.57
CA GLY A 73 -21.31 12.20 9.94
C GLY A 73 -20.88 12.72 8.56
N LEU A 74 -19.66 12.42 8.11
CA LEU A 74 -19.17 12.83 6.79
C LEU A 74 -19.90 12.11 5.66
N LEU A 75 -20.31 10.86 5.86
CA LEU A 75 -21.10 10.11 4.89
C LEU A 75 -22.38 10.88 4.53
N ASP A 76 -23.14 11.26 5.56
CA ASP A 76 -24.38 12.02 5.42
C ASP A 76 -24.16 13.40 4.84
N GLN A 77 -23.13 14.10 5.30
CA GLN A 77 -22.77 15.41 4.77
C GLN A 77 -22.48 15.33 3.27
N LEU A 78 -21.66 14.37 2.83
CA LEU A 78 -21.28 14.25 1.41
C LEU A 78 -22.47 13.82 0.54
N ILE A 79 -23.33 12.93 1.03
CA ILE A 79 -24.57 12.58 0.33
C ILE A 79 -25.47 13.83 0.19
N ALA A 80 -25.63 14.62 1.25
CA ALA A 80 -26.42 15.86 1.22
C ALA A 80 -25.82 16.93 0.28
N GLU A 81 -24.49 16.94 0.10
CA GLU A 81 -23.79 17.76 -0.90
C GLU A 81 -23.92 17.24 -2.34
N GLY A 82 -24.65 16.15 -2.56
CA GLY A 82 -24.87 15.55 -3.88
C GLY A 82 -23.72 14.67 -4.36
N LYS A 83 -22.88 14.15 -3.46
CA LYS A 83 -21.83 13.17 -3.83
C LYS A 83 -22.43 11.77 -3.90
N GLU A 84 -22.06 11.03 -4.95
CA GLU A 84 -22.63 9.72 -5.26
C GLU A 84 -21.68 8.54 -5.04
N TYR A 85 -20.38 8.80 -5.19
CA TYR A 85 -19.32 7.80 -5.08
C TYR A 85 -18.14 8.35 -4.29
N ILE A 86 -17.40 7.45 -3.65
CA ILE A 86 -16.07 7.70 -3.10
C ILE A 86 -15.04 6.83 -3.81
N PHE A 87 -13.84 7.38 -3.97
CA PHE A 87 -12.65 6.65 -4.38
C PHE A 87 -11.76 6.44 -3.16
N VAL A 88 -11.45 5.18 -2.86
CA VAL A 88 -10.63 4.75 -1.72
C VAL A 88 -9.34 4.15 -2.25
N SER A 89 -8.21 4.63 -1.76
CA SER A 89 -6.88 4.10 -2.07
C SER A 89 -5.91 4.31 -0.90
N ASN A 90 -4.78 3.62 -0.94
CA ASN A 90 -3.71 3.83 0.02
C ASN A 90 -2.87 5.05 -0.37
N ILE A 91 -2.51 5.89 0.60
CA ILE A 91 -1.67 7.08 0.36
C ILE A 91 -0.26 6.74 -0.14
N ASP A 92 0.21 5.53 0.17
CA ASP A 92 1.50 5.03 -0.32
C ASP A 92 1.44 4.45 -1.73
N ASN A 93 0.23 4.28 -2.31
CA ASN A 93 0.07 3.91 -3.72
C ASN A 93 0.07 5.17 -4.59
N LEU A 94 1.23 5.51 -5.15
CA LEU A 94 1.40 6.71 -5.97
C LEU A 94 0.75 6.61 -7.35
N GLY A 95 0.35 5.40 -7.76
CA GLY A 95 -0.39 5.15 -9.01
C GLY A 95 -1.89 5.40 -8.88
N ALA A 96 -2.43 5.50 -7.67
CA ALA A 96 -3.86 5.62 -7.41
C ALA A 96 -4.38 7.05 -7.65
N THR A 97 -4.34 7.52 -8.89
CA THR A 97 -4.95 8.80 -9.29
C THR A 97 -6.44 8.64 -9.62
N VAL A 98 -7.19 9.74 -9.68
CA VAL A 98 -8.59 9.71 -10.13
C VAL A 98 -8.62 9.45 -11.64
N ASP A 99 -9.13 8.28 -12.05
CA ASP A 99 -9.28 7.93 -13.47
C ASP A 99 -10.67 8.35 -13.99
N LEU A 100 -10.68 9.25 -14.98
CA LEU A 100 -11.92 9.78 -15.53
C LEU A 100 -12.66 8.75 -16.41
N HIS A 101 -11.98 7.75 -16.97
CA HIS A 101 -12.65 6.71 -17.76
C HIS A 101 -13.38 5.72 -16.86
N ILE A 102 -12.79 5.37 -15.71
CA ILE A 102 -13.46 4.54 -14.69
C ILE A 102 -14.65 5.30 -14.12
N LEU A 103 -14.47 6.60 -13.81
CA LEU A 103 -15.56 7.46 -13.34
C LEU A 103 -16.68 7.58 -14.38
N ASP A 104 -16.34 7.77 -15.66
CA ASP A 104 -17.32 7.83 -16.74
C ASP A 104 -18.07 6.50 -16.88
N HIS A 105 -17.41 5.35 -16.75
CA HIS A 105 -18.07 4.04 -16.74
C HIS A 105 -19.07 3.90 -15.58
N LEU A 106 -18.70 4.38 -14.38
CA LEU A 106 -19.58 4.39 -13.20
C LEU A 106 -20.82 5.28 -13.38
N MET A 107 -20.64 6.44 -14.02
CA MET A 107 -21.68 7.46 -14.16
C MET A 107 -22.59 7.23 -15.39
N SER A 108 -22.03 6.75 -16.50
CA SER A 108 -22.76 6.55 -17.76
C SER A 108 -23.76 5.39 -17.72
N GLN A 109 -23.59 4.44 -16.78
CA GLN A 109 -24.48 3.29 -16.56
C GLN A 109 -25.00 2.65 -17.87
N PRO A 110 -24.11 2.19 -18.77
CA PRO A 110 -24.48 1.82 -20.14
C PRO A 110 -25.55 0.72 -20.24
N ASN A 111 -25.73 -0.08 -19.19
CA ASN A 111 -26.72 -1.16 -19.13
C ASN A 111 -27.93 -0.83 -18.23
N GLY A 112 -28.10 0.43 -17.84
CA GLY A 112 -29.17 0.89 -16.93
C GLY A 112 -29.06 0.35 -15.50
N LYS A 113 -27.93 -0.27 -15.13
CA LYS A 113 -27.66 -0.79 -13.79
C LYS A 113 -26.53 0.01 -13.15
N ARG A 114 -26.82 0.56 -11.98
CA ARG A 114 -25.83 1.22 -11.13
C ARG A 114 -24.90 0.17 -10.51
N CYS A 115 -23.61 0.32 -10.74
CA CYS A 115 -22.58 -0.44 -10.05
C CYS A 115 -22.33 0.20 -8.68
N GLU A 116 -22.49 -0.55 -7.59
CA GLU A 116 -22.30 0.01 -6.26
C GLU A 116 -20.86 -0.09 -5.75
N PHE A 117 -20.06 -0.98 -6.35
CA PHE A 117 -18.69 -1.25 -5.92
C PHE A 117 -17.83 -1.69 -7.10
N ILE A 118 -16.76 -0.94 -7.37
CA ILE A 118 -15.70 -1.34 -8.29
C ILE A 118 -14.40 -1.58 -7.52
N MET A 119 -13.77 -2.72 -7.79
CA MET A 119 -12.41 -3.01 -7.38
C MET A 119 -11.50 -2.97 -8.60
N GLU A 120 -10.50 -2.09 -8.59
CA GLU A 120 -9.42 -2.18 -9.57
C GLU A 120 -8.53 -3.37 -9.21
N VAL A 121 -8.36 -4.28 -10.17
CA VAL A 121 -7.42 -5.40 -10.11
C VAL A 121 -6.33 -5.19 -11.15
N THR A 122 -5.16 -5.78 -10.97
CA THR A 122 -4.10 -5.74 -11.99
C THR A 122 -3.46 -7.11 -12.14
N ASP A 123 -2.74 -7.33 -13.24
CA ASP A 123 -2.11 -8.61 -13.52
C ASP A 123 -1.07 -8.98 -12.46
N LYS A 124 -1.14 -10.22 -11.98
CA LYS A 124 -0.30 -10.75 -10.90
C LYS A 124 1.10 -11.05 -11.41
N THR A 125 2.11 -10.44 -10.80
CA THR A 125 3.52 -10.76 -11.06
C THR A 125 4.06 -11.74 -10.01
N ARG A 126 5.29 -12.25 -10.24
CA ARG A 126 5.98 -13.09 -9.24
C ARG A 126 6.30 -12.35 -7.92
N ALA A 127 6.30 -11.02 -7.94
CA ALA A 127 6.50 -10.20 -6.74
C ALA A 127 5.22 -10.08 -5.90
N ASP A 128 4.04 -10.31 -6.50
CA ASP A 128 2.73 -10.14 -5.87
C ASP A 128 2.31 -11.43 -5.15
N VAL A 129 3.17 -11.89 -4.23
CA VAL A 129 2.98 -13.16 -3.49
C VAL A 129 2.02 -13.02 -2.31
N LYS A 130 1.77 -11.78 -1.86
CA LYS A 130 0.90 -11.42 -0.74
C LYS A 130 -0.21 -10.51 -1.23
N GLY A 131 -1.44 -10.86 -0.92
CA GLY A 131 -2.65 -10.12 -1.30
C GLY A 131 -3.74 -11.05 -1.83
N GLY A 132 -4.96 -10.52 -1.89
CA GLY A 132 -6.14 -11.24 -2.36
C GLY A 132 -6.35 -11.16 -3.87
N THR A 133 -7.21 -12.04 -4.36
CA THR A 133 -7.69 -12.08 -5.75
C THR A 133 -9.21 -12.09 -5.78
N LEU A 134 -9.81 -11.62 -6.89
CA LEU A 134 -11.24 -11.72 -7.07
C LEU A 134 -11.63 -13.13 -7.53
N THR A 135 -12.66 -13.67 -6.91
CA THR A 135 -13.26 -14.97 -7.24
C THR A 135 -14.77 -14.84 -7.30
N GLU A 136 -15.42 -15.74 -8.03
CA GLU A 136 -16.87 -15.93 -7.93
C GLU A 136 -17.16 -17.05 -6.94
N TYR A 137 -18.02 -16.77 -5.96
CA TYR A 137 -18.44 -17.73 -4.95
C TYR A 137 -19.93 -17.49 -4.64
N ASP A 138 -20.74 -18.55 -4.69
CA ASP A 138 -22.21 -18.48 -4.52
C ASP A 138 -22.89 -17.41 -5.40
N GLY A 139 -22.42 -17.27 -6.65
CA GLY A 139 -22.98 -16.34 -7.64
C GLY A 139 -22.68 -14.86 -7.39
N LYS A 140 -21.77 -14.55 -6.46
CA LYS A 140 -21.30 -13.18 -6.19
C LYS A 140 -19.78 -13.08 -6.30
N LEU A 141 -19.31 -11.88 -6.66
CA LEU A 141 -17.88 -11.56 -6.57
C LEU A 141 -17.45 -11.43 -5.12
N ARG A 142 -16.32 -12.04 -4.78
CA ARG A 142 -15.72 -12.04 -3.45
C ARG A 142 -14.21 -11.88 -3.56
N LEU A 143 -13.63 -11.13 -2.63
CA LEU A 143 -12.18 -11.07 -2.45
C LEU A 143 -11.72 -12.28 -1.63
N LEU A 144 -10.93 -13.15 -2.26
CA LEU A 144 -10.30 -14.29 -1.61
C LEU A 144 -8.88 -13.92 -1.17
N GLU A 145 -8.63 -13.92 0.13
CA GLU A 145 -7.32 -13.67 0.74
C GLU A 145 -6.59 -14.98 1.07
N ILE A 146 -5.25 -14.94 1.08
CA ILE A 146 -4.44 -16.15 1.38
C ILE A 146 -4.77 -16.78 2.74
N ALA A 147 -5.15 -15.97 3.73
CA ALA A 147 -5.52 -16.44 5.06
C ALA A 147 -6.79 -17.30 5.08
N GLN A 148 -7.63 -17.18 4.04
CA GLN A 148 -8.88 -17.94 3.88
C GLN A 148 -8.65 -19.25 3.12
N VAL A 149 -7.48 -19.44 2.51
CA VAL A 149 -7.15 -20.61 1.70
C VAL A 149 -6.64 -21.74 2.59
N PRO A 150 -7.22 -22.95 2.53
CA PRO A 150 -6.72 -24.11 3.26
C PRO A 150 -5.25 -24.40 2.91
N LYS A 151 -4.46 -24.81 3.90
CA LYS A 151 -3.00 -25.04 3.76
C LYS A 151 -2.64 -25.94 2.57
N ALA A 152 -3.47 -26.93 2.25
CA ALA A 152 -3.26 -27.86 1.13
C ALA A 152 -3.35 -27.20 -0.27
N HIS A 153 -3.99 -26.03 -0.39
CA HIS A 153 -4.23 -25.35 -1.67
C HIS A 153 -3.51 -24.00 -1.80
N VAL A 154 -2.65 -23.64 -0.84
CA VAL A 154 -1.94 -22.36 -0.82
C VAL A 154 -1.06 -22.18 -2.05
N ASP A 155 -0.38 -23.22 -2.51
CA ASP A 155 0.49 -23.13 -3.69
C ASP A 155 -0.31 -22.94 -4.98
N GLU A 156 -1.52 -23.50 -5.04
CA GLU A 156 -2.43 -23.28 -6.15
C GLU A 156 -2.95 -21.84 -6.17
N PHE A 157 -3.27 -21.27 -5.00
CA PHE A 157 -3.65 -19.87 -4.87
C PHE A 157 -2.53 -18.90 -5.26
N LYS A 158 -1.28 -19.25 -4.93
CA LYS A 158 -0.11 -18.46 -5.35
C LYS A 158 0.15 -18.53 -6.85
N SER A 159 -0.33 -19.58 -7.53
CA SER A 159 -0.09 -19.76 -8.96
C SER A 159 -0.70 -18.63 -9.80
N VAL A 160 0.16 -17.92 -10.53
CA VAL A 160 -0.23 -16.90 -11.51
C VAL A 160 -0.98 -17.47 -12.72
N THR A 161 -0.91 -18.79 -12.95
CA THR A 161 -1.64 -19.45 -14.04
C THR A 161 -3.11 -19.67 -13.69
N LYS A 162 -3.42 -19.91 -12.40
CA LYS A 162 -4.80 -20.06 -11.90
C LYS A 162 -5.42 -18.70 -11.61
N PHE A 163 -4.72 -17.87 -10.83
CA PHE A 163 -5.18 -16.53 -10.47
C PHE A 163 -4.31 -15.49 -11.15
N LYS A 164 -4.83 -14.94 -12.25
CA LYS A 164 -4.11 -14.02 -13.13
C LYS A 164 -4.09 -12.59 -12.64
N ILE A 165 -5.02 -12.24 -11.75
CA ILE A 165 -5.23 -10.88 -11.25
C ILE A 165 -5.08 -10.81 -9.73
N PHE A 166 -4.80 -9.64 -9.20
CA PHE A 166 -4.81 -9.38 -7.76
C PHE A 166 -5.41 -8.00 -7.45
N ASN A 167 -5.89 -7.83 -6.21
CA ASN A 167 -6.50 -6.59 -5.74
C ASN A 167 -5.46 -5.47 -5.54
N THR A 168 -5.68 -4.31 -6.16
CA THR A 168 -4.82 -3.12 -5.99
C THR A 168 -5.15 -2.30 -4.74
N ASN A 169 -6.30 -2.58 -4.11
CA ASN A 169 -6.92 -1.79 -3.05
C ASN A 169 -7.30 -0.35 -3.48
N ASN A 170 -7.44 -0.11 -4.79
CA ASN A 170 -8.11 1.06 -5.35
C ASN A 170 -9.58 0.71 -5.59
N LEU A 171 -10.49 1.36 -4.86
CA LEU A 171 -11.90 0.98 -4.79
C LEU A 171 -12.79 2.18 -5.07
N TRP A 172 -13.85 1.98 -5.82
CA TRP A 172 -14.88 2.99 -6.07
C TRP A 172 -16.19 2.50 -5.50
N ILE A 173 -16.78 3.23 -4.56
CA ILE A 173 -17.90 2.72 -3.76
C ILE A 173 -19.01 3.76 -3.73
N SER A 174 -20.25 3.31 -3.94
CA SER A 174 -21.42 4.17 -3.91
C SER A 174 -21.76 4.58 -2.47
N LEU A 175 -21.88 5.89 -2.24
CA LEU A 175 -22.19 6.44 -0.91
C LEU A 175 -23.58 6.01 -0.40
N PRO A 176 -24.67 6.10 -1.21
CA PRO A 176 -25.98 5.58 -0.81
C PRO A 176 -25.96 4.09 -0.45
N ALA A 177 -25.16 3.28 -1.15
CA ALA A 177 -25.06 1.84 -0.86
C ALA A 177 -24.35 1.57 0.47
N ILE A 178 -23.27 2.33 0.78
CA ILE A 178 -22.61 2.26 2.10
C ILE A 178 -23.64 2.56 3.19
N LYS A 179 -24.38 3.67 3.07
CA LYS A 179 -25.39 4.07 4.06
C LYS A 179 -26.45 2.99 4.25
N ARG A 180 -27.04 2.50 3.16
CA ARG A 180 -28.06 1.43 3.19
C ARG A 180 -27.54 0.18 3.89
N LEU A 181 -26.35 -0.31 3.51
CA LEU A 181 -25.79 -1.54 4.07
C LEU A 181 -25.37 -1.39 5.53
N GLN A 182 -24.90 -0.19 5.92
CA GLN A 182 -24.51 0.10 7.29
C GLN A 182 -25.73 0.19 8.22
N GLU A 183 -26.79 0.92 7.83
CA GLU A 183 -28.05 1.01 8.59
C GLU A 183 -28.73 -0.36 8.77
N GLN A 184 -28.63 -1.22 7.77
CA GLN A 184 -29.17 -2.58 7.80
C GLN A 184 -28.27 -3.60 8.52
N ASN A 185 -27.06 -3.21 8.92
CA ASN A 185 -26.01 -4.13 9.38
C ASN A 185 -25.77 -5.30 8.42
N ALA A 186 -25.88 -5.03 7.11
CA ALA A 186 -25.77 -6.02 6.03
C ALA A 186 -24.34 -6.09 5.43
N MET A 187 -23.42 -5.25 5.92
CA MET A 187 -21.99 -5.35 5.60
C MET A 187 -21.39 -6.63 6.18
N ASP A 188 -21.07 -7.59 5.31
CA ASP A 188 -20.37 -8.82 5.68
C ASP A 188 -18.93 -8.79 5.15
N MET A 189 -17.97 -9.04 6.04
CA MET A 189 -16.53 -9.09 5.78
C MET A 189 -15.90 -10.22 6.59
N GLU A 190 -14.95 -10.95 5.99
CA GLU A 190 -14.23 -11.98 6.71
C GLU A 190 -13.33 -11.39 7.80
N ILE A 191 -13.35 -12.02 8.98
CA ILE A 191 -12.47 -11.69 10.09
C ILE A 191 -11.05 -12.18 9.78
N ILE A 192 -10.09 -11.27 9.89
CA ILE A 192 -8.67 -11.53 9.80
C ILE A 192 -8.12 -11.61 11.22
N VAL A 193 -7.62 -12.78 11.59
CA VAL A 193 -6.96 -13.01 12.88
C VAL A 193 -5.47 -12.77 12.71
N ASN A 194 -4.92 -11.76 13.37
CA ASN A 194 -3.53 -11.34 13.27
C ASN A 194 -2.82 -11.56 14.62
N PRO A 195 -2.08 -12.68 14.80
CA PRO A 195 -1.29 -12.91 16.00
C PRO A 195 -0.08 -11.97 16.04
N LYS A 196 0.16 -11.35 17.20
CA LYS A 196 1.37 -10.55 17.46
C LYS A 196 1.97 -10.90 18.82
N THR A 197 3.23 -10.53 18.98
CA THR A 197 3.92 -10.58 20.28
C THR A 197 4.30 -9.16 20.64
N LEU A 198 3.84 -8.68 21.78
CA LEU A 198 4.15 -7.35 22.29
C LEU A 198 5.55 -7.32 22.91
N ASP A 199 6.07 -6.11 23.10
CA ASP A 199 7.29 -5.89 23.85
C ASP A 199 7.11 -6.46 25.28
N GLY A 200 8.06 -7.29 25.70
CA GLY A 200 7.95 -8.10 26.93
C GLY A 200 7.47 -9.54 26.71
N GLY A 201 7.20 -9.95 25.46
CA GLY A 201 6.95 -11.35 25.10
C GLY A 201 5.49 -11.81 25.24
N LEU A 202 4.56 -10.90 25.53
CA LEU A 202 3.14 -11.22 25.65
C LEU A 202 2.53 -11.51 24.27
N ASN A 203 1.97 -12.71 24.09
CA ASN A 203 1.27 -13.08 22.87
C ASN A 203 -0.15 -12.53 22.87
N VAL A 204 -0.52 -11.87 21.78
CA VAL A 204 -1.82 -11.23 21.61
C VAL A 204 -2.40 -11.55 20.24
N VAL A 205 -3.71 -11.31 20.12
CA VAL A 205 -4.50 -11.45 18.90
C VAL A 205 -5.17 -10.12 18.59
N GLN A 206 -5.11 -9.75 17.32
CA GLN A 206 -5.82 -8.61 16.72
C GLN A 206 -6.86 -9.18 15.75
N LEU A 207 -8.08 -8.65 15.79
CA LEU A 207 -9.17 -9.01 14.90
C LEU A 207 -9.44 -7.83 13.97
N GLU A 208 -9.19 -8.03 12.70
CA GLU A 208 -9.26 -6.97 11.68
C GLU A 208 -10.21 -7.39 10.55
N THR A 209 -10.62 -6.45 9.73
CA THR A 209 -11.38 -6.73 8.49
C THR A 209 -10.79 -6.01 7.28
N ALA A 210 -11.12 -6.53 6.09
CA ALA A 210 -10.67 -5.96 4.83
C ALA A 210 -11.74 -5.13 4.12
N VAL A 211 -11.41 -3.90 3.73
CA VAL A 211 -12.35 -3.05 2.97
C VAL A 211 -12.80 -3.73 1.67
N GLY A 212 -11.87 -4.37 0.96
CA GLY A 212 -12.18 -5.11 -0.27
C GLY A 212 -13.05 -6.36 -0.06
N ALA A 213 -13.09 -6.92 1.16
CA ALA A 213 -13.91 -8.10 1.46
C ALA A 213 -15.41 -7.80 1.41
N ALA A 214 -15.78 -6.53 1.65
CA ALA A 214 -17.17 -6.11 1.63
C ALA A 214 -17.83 -6.19 0.25
N ILE A 215 -17.05 -6.34 -0.84
CA ILE A 215 -17.54 -6.37 -2.24
C ILE A 215 -18.74 -7.32 -2.44
N LYS A 216 -18.77 -8.46 -1.73
CA LYS A 216 -19.85 -9.46 -1.79
C LYS A 216 -21.21 -8.95 -1.27
N SER A 217 -21.19 -7.88 -0.47
CA SER A 217 -22.37 -7.26 0.14
C SER A 217 -23.03 -6.21 -0.75
N PHE A 218 -22.35 -5.78 -1.83
CA PHE A 218 -22.82 -4.75 -2.74
C PHE A 218 -23.49 -5.32 -3.99
N ASP A 219 -24.48 -4.60 -4.52
CA ASP A 219 -25.16 -4.99 -5.75
C ASP A 219 -24.38 -4.55 -6.99
N ASN A 220 -24.43 -5.39 -8.03
CA ASN A 220 -23.75 -5.18 -9.31
C ASN A 220 -22.25 -4.85 -9.16
N ALA A 221 -21.59 -5.45 -8.16
CA ALA A 221 -20.15 -5.26 -7.98
C ALA A 221 -19.36 -5.71 -9.21
N LEU A 222 -18.25 -5.01 -9.50
CA LEU A 222 -17.45 -5.23 -10.70
C LEU A 222 -15.94 -5.18 -10.38
N GLY A 223 -15.16 -6.05 -11.03
CA GLY A 223 -13.71 -5.94 -11.10
C GLY A 223 -13.29 -5.34 -12.44
N ILE A 224 -12.38 -4.36 -12.42
CA ILE A 224 -11.78 -3.79 -13.65
C ILE A 224 -10.29 -4.08 -13.64
N ASN A 225 -9.78 -4.73 -14.69
CA ASN A 225 -8.34 -4.93 -14.86
C ASN A 225 -7.69 -3.62 -15.35
N VAL A 226 -6.87 -3.02 -14.51
CA VAL A 226 -6.16 -1.76 -14.77
C VAL A 226 -4.68 -2.00 -15.06
N PRO A 227 -4.03 -1.13 -15.85
CA PRO A 227 -2.58 -1.21 -16.04
C PRO A 227 -1.85 -1.01 -14.71
N ARG A 228 -0.69 -1.65 -14.58
CA ARG A 228 0.14 -1.60 -13.36
C ARG A 228 0.61 -0.18 -13.00
N SER A 229 0.53 0.78 -13.92
CA SER A 229 0.76 2.20 -13.64
C SER A 229 -0.15 2.75 -12.54
N ARG A 230 -1.31 2.13 -12.30
CA ARG A 230 -2.24 2.49 -11.21
C ARG A 230 -1.94 1.81 -9.88
N PHE A 231 -0.95 0.92 -9.86
CA PHE A 231 -0.50 0.18 -8.68
C PHE A 231 1.02 0.34 -8.50
N LEU A 232 1.39 1.45 -7.86
CA LEU A 232 2.76 1.83 -7.53
C LEU A 232 2.88 2.08 -6.01
N PRO A 233 2.76 1.03 -5.18
CA PRO A 233 2.92 1.15 -3.73
C PRO A 233 4.39 1.37 -3.35
N VAL A 234 4.64 2.33 -2.46
CA VAL A 234 5.97 2.61 -1.88
C VAL A 234 6.01 2.10 -0.45
N LYS A 235 6.55 0.89 -0.25
CA LYS A 235 6.59 0.23 1.06
C LYS A 235 7.99 0.18 1.66
N THR A 236 9.02 0.26 0.83
CA THR A 236 10.42 0.13 1.21
C THR A 236 11.26 1.24 0.61
N SER A 237 12.47 1.42 1.11
CA SER A 237 13.47 2.31 0.50
C SER A 237 13.88 1.87 -0.91
N SER A 238 13.70 0.60 -1.27
CA SER A 238 13.91 0.12 -2.65
C SER A 238 12.88 0.73 -3.59
N ASP A 239 11.62 0.79 -3.15
CA ASP A 239 10.54 1.45 -3.90
C ASP A 239 10.77 2.97 -3.95
N LEU A 240 11.27 3.55 -2.86
CA LEU A 240 11.61 4.97 -2.79
C LEU A 240 12.70 5.35 -3.80
N LEU A 241 13.75 4.53 -3.92
CA LEU A 241 14.80 4.72 -4.92
C LEU A 241 14.23 4.73 -6.34
N LEU A 242 13.32 3.80 -6.64
CA LEU A 242 12.66 3.73 -7.94
C LEU A 242 11.91 5.04 -8.25
N VAL A 243 11.04 5.49 -7.36
CA VAL A 243 10.16 6.66 -7.61
C VAL A 243 10.90 8.00 -7.54
N MET A 244 12.05 8.06 -6.85
CA MET A 244 12.90 9.25 -6.81
C MET A 244 13.85 9.36 -8.02
N SER A 245 14.09 8.26 -8.76
CA SER A 245 15.01 8.25 -9.90
C SER A 245 14.41 8.91 -11.14
N ASN A 246 15.27 9.16 -12.13
CA ASN A 246 14.86 9.65 -13.45
C ASN A 246 14.01 8.65 -14.27
N LEU A 247 13.72 7.47 -13.71
CA LEU A 247 12.74 6.53 -14.24
C LEU A 247 11.31 7.11 -14.21
N TYR A 248 11.02 8.02 -13.28
CA TYR A 248 9.72 8.68 -13.18
C TYR A 248 9.86 10.20 -13.33
N SER A 249 8.85 10.80 -13.97
CA SER A 249 8.64 12.25 -13.99
C SER A 249 7.47 12.62 -13.09
N LEU A 250 7.65 13.68 -12.29
CA LEU A 250 6.62 14.24 -11.42
C LEU A 250 5.98 15.46 -12.10
N GLU A 251 4.68 15.40 -12.33
CA GLU A 251 3.89 16.50 -12.88
C GLU A 251 2.65 16.72 -12.01
N ALA A 252 2.49 17.91 -11.44
CA ALA A 252 1.35 18.28 -10.59
C ALA A 252 1.02 17.25 -9.48
N GLY A 253 2.03 16.59 -8.91
CA GLY A 253 1.85 15.57 -7.87
C GLY A 253 1.62 14.15 -8.38
N SER A 254 1.52 13.94 -9.69
CA SER A 254 1.36 12.62 -10.32
C SER A 254 2.70 12.12 -10.89
N LEU A 255 3.04 10.87 -10.59
CA LEU A 255 4.21 10.21 -11.17
C LEU A 255 3.83 9.49 -12.46
N THR A 256 4.63 9.68 -13.49
CA THR A 256 4.52 8.98 -14.76
C THR A 256 5.87 8.39 -15.12
N MET A 257 5.90 7.14 -15.60
CA MET A 257 7.15 6.55 -16.07
C MET A 257 7.69 7.35 -17.26
N SER A 258 8.99 7.61 -17.24
CA SER A 258 9.68 8.40 -18.26
C SER A 258 9.46 7.81 -19.65
N LYS A 259 9.07 8.66 -20.61
CA LYS A 259 8.93 8.28 -22.03
C LYS A 259 10.26 7.87 -22.67
N LYS A 260 11.40 8.18 -22.01
CA LYS A 260 12.73 7.76 -22.46
C LYS A 260 13.07 6.33 -22.05
N ARG A 261 12.27 5.70 -21.17
CA ARG A 261 12.45 4.29 -20.81
C ARG A 261 12.06 3.43 -22.00
N GLU A 262 12.98 2.59 -22.47
CA GLU A 262 12.76 1.73 -23.65
C GLU A 262 11.72 0.63 -23.39
N PHE A 263 11.68 0.07 -22.17
CA PHE A 263 10.79 -1.02 -21.79
C PHE A 263 9.78 -0.57 -20.74
N PRO A 264 8.48 -0.87 -20.91
CA PRO A 264 7.42 -0.44 -19.98
C PRO A 264 7.50 -1.13 -18.60
N THR A 265 8.38 -2.11 -18.44
CA THR A 265 8.59 -2.85 -17.20
C THR A 265 9.42 -2.05 -16.21
N THR A 266 8.93 -1.95 -14.97
CA THR A 266 9.69 -1.41 -13.83
C THR A 266 10.88 -2.33 -13.51
N PRO A 267 12.10 -1.79 -13.30
CA PRO A 267 13.24 -2.59 -12.89
C PRO A 267 13.06 -3.19 -11.49
N HIS A 268 13.70 -4.32 -11.25
CA HIS A 268 13.70 -4.97 -9.96
C HIS A 268 14.82 -4.41 -9.08
N VAL A 269 14.48 -3.72 -8.01
CA VAL A 269 15.44 -3.13 -7.06
C VAL A 269 15.32 -3.79 -5.69
N LYS A 270 16.46 -4.20 -5.13
CA LYS A 270 16.56 -4.75 -3.78
C LYS A 270 17.73 -4.14 -3.03
N LEU A 271 17.43 -3.26 -2.09
CA LEU A 271 18.40 -2.71 -1.16
C LEU A 271 18.43 -3.53 0.13
N GLY A 272 19.64 -3.77 0.64
CA GLY A 272 19.89 -4.57 1.84
C GLY A 272 19.52 -3.87 3.14
N SER A 273 19.75 -4.55 4.26
CA SER A 273 19.37 -4.09 5.60
C SER A 273 19.89 -2.69 5.96
N SER A 274 21.08 -2.33 5.49
CA SER A 274 21.71 -1.02 5.69
C SER A 274 20.93 0.17 5.11
N PHE A 275 19.92 -0.10 4.28
CA PHE A 275 19.07 0.92 3.64
C PHE A 275 17.64 0.91 4.19
N THR A 276 17.33 0.11 5.22
CA THR A 276 15.95 -0.11 5.68
C THR A 276 15.32 1.18 6.23
N LYS A 277 16.09 1.96 7.01
CA LYS A 277 15.63 3.24 7.54
C LYS A 277 15.84 4.33 6.49
N VAL A 278 14.83 5.20 6.32
CA VAL A 278 14.89 6.31 5.36
C VAL A 278 16.09 7.21 5.61
N HIS A 279 16.46 7.45 6.87
CA HIS A 279 17.66 8.23 7.21
C HIS A 279 18.94 7.60 6.65
N ASP A 280 19.16 6.31 6.89
CA ASP A 280 20.35 5.59 6.40
C ASP A 280 20.35 5.49 4.86
N TYR A 281 19.18 5.29 4.26
CA TYR A 281 19.02 5.34 2.81
C TYR A 281 19.45 6.69 2.24
N LEU A 282 18.95 7.80 2.78
CA LEU A 282 19.26 9.15 2.28
C LEU A 282 20.74 9.52 2.49
N THR A 283 21.37 9.08 3.59
CA THR A 283 22.79 9.38 3.84
C THR A 283 23.73 8.55 2.95
N ARG A 284 23.27 7.40 2.44
CA ARG A 284 24.06 6.50 1.58
C ARG A 284 24.02 6.86 0.10
N PHE A 285 23.11 7.71 -0.33
CA PHE A 285 23.04 8.22 -1.70
C PHE A 285 23.28 9.73 -1.70
N GLU A 286 24.47 10.17 -2.10
CA GLU A 286 24.75 11.61 -2.24
C GLU A 286 23.85 12.27 -3.30
N SER A 287 23.45 11.51 -4.32
CA SER A 287 22.38 11.83 -5.26
C SER A 287 21.71 10.55 -5.72
N ILE A 288 20.45 10.63 -6.15
CA ILE A 288 19.78 9.49 -6.77
C ILE A 288 20.46 9.15 -8.10
N PRO A 289 20.88 7.89 -8.34
CA PRO A 289 21.55 7.50 -9.57
C PRO A 289 20.62 7.56 -10.78
N ASP A 290 21.22 7.65 -11.96
CA ASP A 290 20.54 7.37 -13.21
C ASP A 290 20.20 5.87 -13.28
N MET A 291 18.91 5.57 -13.47
CA MET A 291 18.36 4.21 -13.49
C MET A 291 17.48 3.97 -14.72
N LEU A 292 17.58 4.84 -15.74
CA LEU A 292 16.70 4.79 -16.90
C LEU A 292 16.88 3.51 -17.73
N GLU A 293 18.11 3.00 -17.78
CA GLU A 293 18.50 1.78 -18.49
C GLU A 293 18.71 0.59 -17.52
N LEU A 294 18.28 0.70 -16.27
CA LEU A 294 18.38 -0.38 -15.28
C LEU A 294 17.32 -1.45 -15.54
N ASP A 295 17.67 -2.72 -15.31
CA ASP A 295 16.73 -3.84 -15.28
C ASP A 295 16.69 -4.52 -13.90
N HIS A 296 17.86 -4.68 -13.26
CA HIS A 296 17.97 -5.32 -11.96
C HIS A 296 19.07 -4.66 -11.12
N LEU A 297 18.74 -4.31 -9.88
CA LEU A 297 19.68 -3.82 -8.88
C LEU A 297 19.55 -4.65 -7.59
N THR A 298 20.65 -5.24 -7.14
CA THR A 298 20.76 -5.81 -5.80
C THR A 298 21.94 -5.18 -5.09
N VAL A 299 21.71 -4.58 -3.92
CA VAL A 299 22.75 -3.98 -3.08
C VAL A 299 22.69 -4.60 -1.69
N SER A 300 23.80 -5.15 -1.20
CA SER A 300 23.89 -5.79 0.10
C SER A 300 25.15 -5.34 0.85
N GLY A 301 25.03 -5.19 2.18
CA GLY A 301 26.13 -4.77 3.05
C GLY A 301 26.25 -3.27 3.26
N ASP A 302 27.41 -2.81 3.72
CA ASP A 302 27.70 -1.39 3.95
C ASP A 302 28.17 -0.74 2.63
N VAL A 303 27.21 -0.18 1.87
CA VAL A 303 27.46 0.42 0.55
C VAL A 303 27.06 1.89 0.54
N THR A 304 27.85 2.75 -0.09
CA THR A 304 27.50 4.15 -0.36
C THR A 304 27.64 4.48 -1.85
N PHE A 305 26.92 5.50 -2.30
CA PHE A 305 26.90 5.98 -3.68
C PHE A 305 27.22 7.47 -3.71
N GLY A 306 28.29 7.82 -4.42
CA GLY A 306 28.63 9.21 -4.71
C GLY A 306 27.65 9.87 -5.69
N LYS A 307 27.93 11.13 -6.04
CA LYS A 307 27.10 11.89 -6.98
C LYS A 307 27.15 11.33 -8.39
N GLN A 308 26.06 11.49 -9.15
CA GLN A 308 26.01 11.23 -10.60
C GLN A 308 26.39 9.79 -11.01
N VAL A 309 26.12 8.80 -10.16
CA VAL A 309 26.26 7.38 -10.52
C VAL A 309 25.19 6.99 -11.54
N SER A 310 25.53 6.14 -12.51
CA SER A 310 24.60 5.56 -13.49
C SER A 310 24.62 4.03 -13.42
N LEU A 311 23.44 3.43 -13.36
CA LEU A 311 23.22 1.99 -13.20
C LEU A 311 22.43 1.46 -14.39
N LYS A 312 22.99 0.47 -15.10
CA LYS A 312 22.43 -0.06 -16.35
C LYS A 312 22.40 -1.59 -16.37
N GLY A 313 21.36 -2.14 -16.97
CA GLY A 313 21.13 -3.59 -17.08
C GLY A 313 21.06 -4.26 -15.70
N THR A 314 21.89 -5.26 -15.46
CA THR A 314 21.96 -5.97 -14.17
C THR A 314 23.17 -5.53 -13.35
N VAL A 315 22.93 -4.89 -12.20
CA VAL A 315 23.96 -4.46 -11.25
C VAL A 315 23.76 -5.17 -9.90
N ILE A 316 24.82 -5.82 -9.42
CA ILE A 316 24.84 -6.47 -8.11
C ILE A 316 26.03 -5.95 -7.31
N ILE A 317 25.80 -5.39 -6.14
CA ILE A 317 26.84 -4.83 -5.26
C ILE A 317 26.78 -5.54 -3.91
N ILE A 318 27.87 -6.19 -3.52
CA ILE A 318 27.93 -6.99 -2.29
C ILE A 318 29.16 -6.59 -1.48
N ALA A 319 28.94 -5.88 -0.38
CA ALA A 319 29.90 -5.74 0.70
C ALA A 319 29.65 -6.85 1.73
N ASN A 320 30.66 -7.67 2.03
CA ASN A 320 30.53 -8.72 3.03
C ASN A 320 30.50 -8.14 4.45
N HIS A 321 30.24 -8.99 5.45
CA HIS A 321 30.25 -8.56 6.83
C HIS A 321 31.62 -8.00 7.23
N GLY A 322 31.64 -6.76 7.73
CA GLY A 322 32.87 -6.03 8.09
C GLY A 322 33.50 -5.23 6.95
N ASP A 323 33.10 -5.50 5.70
CA ASP A 323 33.55 -4.75 4.54
C ASP A 323 32.64 -3.55 4.27
N ARG A 324 33.19 -2.55 3.57
CA ARG A 324 32.46 -1.38 3.07
C ARG A 324 32.80 -1.15 1.61
N ILE A 325 31.84 -0.71 0.81
CA ILE A 325 32.06 -0.30 -0.58
C ILE A 325 31.55 1.13 -0.77
N ASP A 326 32.45 2.05 -1.04
CA ASP A 326 32.10 3.39 -1.52
C ASP A 326 32.15 3.42 -3.05
N ILE A 327 31.00 3.56 -3.70
CA ILE A 327 30.91 3.73 -5.16
C ILE A 327 31.27 5.18 -5.50
N PRO A 328 32.36 5.43 -6.26
CA PRO A 328 32.84 6.79 -6.52
C PRO A 328 31.82 7.62 -7.32
N ALA A 329 31.89 8.94 -7.17
CA ALA A 329 31.09 9.85 -7.96
C ALA A 329 31.36 9.68 -9.48
N GLY A 330 30.29 9.75 -10.28
CA GLY A 330 30.35 9.57 -11.73
C GLY A 330 30.50 8.11 -12.19
N ALA A 331 30.48 7.13 -11.28
CA ALA A 331 30.63 5.72 -11.66
C ALA A 331 29.49 5.28 -12.60
N LEU A 332 29.86 4.59 -13.68
CA LEU A 332 28.95 3.89 -14.57
C LEU A 332 29.07 2.39 -14.33
N LEU A 333 28.00 1.76 -13.83
CA LEU A 333 27.94 0.32 -13.62
C LEU A 333 26.92 -0.28 -14.59
N GLU A 334 27.41 -1.02 -15.58
CA GLU A 334 26.59 -1.66 -16.60
C GLU A 334 26.87 -3.17 -16.64
N ASN A 335 25.87 -3.99 -16.32
CA ASN A 335 25.99 -5.45 -16.33
C ASN A 335 27.17 -5.97 -15.51
N LYS A 336 27.34 -5.43 -14.29
CA LYS A 336 28.47 -5.73 -13.38
C LYS A 336 28.01 -6.30 -12.04
N ILE A 337 28.86 -7.20 -11.53
CA ILE A 337 28.86 -7.60 -10.13
C ILE A 337 30.08 -6.94 -9.48
N VAL A 338 29.85 -6.12 -8.47
CA VAL A 338 30.88 -5.42 -7.68
C VAL A 338 30.89 -6.03 -6.28
N SER A 339 32.03 -6.52 -5.84
CA SER A 339 32.20 -7.06 -4.49
C SER A 339 33.59 -6.78 -3.98
N GLY A 340 33.73 -6.63 -2.65
CA GLY A 340 35.02 -6.40 -2.00
C GLY A 340 34.92 -5.37 -0.90
N ASN A 341 36.04 -4.69 -0.64
CA ASN A 341 36.18 -3.68 0.39
C ASN A 341 36.94 -2.47 -0.19
N LEU A 342 36.27 -1.33 -0.28
CA LEU A 342 36.80 -0.08 -0.83
C LEU A 342 36.27 1.08 0.01
N ARG A 343 37.20 1.87 0.58
CA ARG A 343 36.89 3.12 1.26
C ARG A 343 37.49 4.30 0.51
N ILE A 344 36.67 5.30 0.22
CA ILE A 344 37.09 6.56 -0.39
C ILE A 344 37.09 7.62 0.71
N LEU A 345 38.23 8.29 0.93
CA LEU A 345 38.41 9.30 1.97
C LEU A 345 38.63 10.66 1.33
N ASP A 346 38.09 11.71 1.95
CA ASP A 346 38.40 13.10 1.58
C ASP A 346 39.89 13.37 1.84
N HIS A 347 40.56 14.01 0.90
CA HIS A 347 41.98 14.36 0.96
C HIS A 347 42.24 15.71 1.62
#